data_AF-A0A7S3M7C2-F1
#
_entry.id   AF-A0A7S3M7C2-F1
#
_cell.length_a   1.000
_cell.length_b   1.000
_cell.length_c   1.000
_cell.angle_alpha   90.00
_cell.angle_beta   90.00
_cell.angle_gamma   90.00
#
_symmetry.space_group_name_H-M   'P 1'
#
loop_
_entity.id
_entity.type
_entity.pdbx_description
1 polymer ?
#
loop_
_entity_poly.entity_id
_entity_poly.type
_entity_poly.pdbx_seq_one_letter_code
_entity_poly.pdbx_strand_id
1 'polypeptide(L)'
;MERMAKMNVGLEMELGITGGEEDGVNNEDANPEDLYSKPEEIWQAYQALSKVPNGNFTIAAAFGNVHGVYQAGNVKLDPKILGKAQTYICEKLGLPEGSKPVKFVFHGGSGSDLKDIR
;
A
#
# COMPACT_ATOMS: atom_id res chain seq x y z
N MET A 1 1.51 -4.94 -16.67
CA MET A 1 1.61 -3.51 -17.04
C MET A 1 1.66 -3.22 -18.54
N GLU A 2 2.41 -3.96 -19.35
CA GLU A 2 2.59 -3.64 -20.79
C GLU A 2 1.31 -3.41 -21.59
N ARG A 3 0.25 -4.21 -21.34
CA ARG A 3 -1.05 -4.05 -21.99
C ARG A 3 -1.75 -2.75 -21.58
N MET A 4 -1.74 -2.44 -20.28
CA MET A 4 -2.44 -1.27 -19.72
C MET A 4 -1.76 0.03 -20.13
N ALA A 5 -0.42 0.05 -20.18
CA ALA A 5 0.36 1.18 -20.67
C ALA A 5 0.02 1.56 -22.12
N LYS A 6 -0.18 0.58 -23.01
CA LYS A 6 -0.59 0.82 -24.42
C LYS A 6 -1.98 1.47 -24.56
N MET A 7 -2.81 1.37 -23.52
CA MET A 7 -4.18 1.87 -23.49
C MET A 7 -4.36 3.08 -22.57
N ASN A 8 -3.27 3.60 -21.99
CA ASN A 8 -3.29 4.68 -20.99
C ASN A 8 -4.21 4.37 -19.78
N VAL A 9 -4.18 3.12 -19.31
CA VAL A 9 -4.93 2.67 -18.13
C VAL A 9 -3.96 2.50 -16.96
N GLY A 10 -4.34 3.02 -15.78
CA GLY A 10 -3.60 2.81 -14.54
C GLY A 10 -3.86 1.44 -13.92
N LEU A 11 -2.84 0.82 -13.33
CA LEU A 11 -2.97 -0.40 -12.53
C LEU A 11 -2.80 -0.09 -11.04
N GLU A 12 -3.76 -0.48 -10.23
CA GLU A 12 -3.56 -0.54 -8.78
C GLU A 12 -3.11 -1.94 -8.39
N MET A 13 -2.05 -2.02 -7.58
CA MET A 13 -1.56 -3.28 -7.03
C MET A 13 -1.73 -3.25 -5.51
N GLU A 14 -2.44 -4.22 -4.96
CA GLU A 14 -2.56 -4.40 -3.52
C GLU A 14 -1.50 -5.38 -3.01
N LEU A 15 -0.88 -5.05 -1.87
CA LEU A 15 0.18 -5.83 -1.25
C LEU A 15 -0.15 -6.08 0.22
N GLY A 16 0.09 -7.32 0.66
CA GLY A 16 -0.29 -7.79 1.99
C GLY A 16 -1.73 -8.29 2.02
N ILE A 17 -2.23 -8.51 3.22
CA ILE A 17 -3.63 -8.81 3.49
C ILE A 17 -4.20 -7.67 4.34
N THR A 18 -5.36 -7.16 3.95
CA THR A 18 -6.10 -6.21 4.78
C THR A 18 -6.86 -6.97 5.84
N GLY A 19 -6.98 -6.38 7.03
CA GLY A 19 -7.81 -6.98 8.07
C GLY A 19 -9.29 -6.91 7.69
N GLY A 20 -10.09 -7.78 8.30
CA GLY A 20 -11.55 -7.78 8.13
C GLY A 20 -12.03 -8.62 6.96
N GLU A 21 -13.27 -8.38 6.52
CA GLU A 21 -13.90 -9.10 5.40
C GLU A 21 -13.82 -8.28 4.11
N GLU A 22 -13.19 -8.86 3.08
CA GLU A 22 -13.12 -8.33 1.72
C GLU A 22 -13.60 -9.40 0.74
N ASP A 23 -14.53 -9.05 -0.15
CA ASP A 23 -15.10 -9.95 -1.17
C ASP A 23 -15.58 -11.32 -0.66
N GLY A 24 -16.01 -11.40 0.61
CA GLY A 24 -16.47 -12.63 1.27
C GLY A 24 -15.36 -13.48 1.90
N VAL A 25 -14.13 -12.96 2.00
CA VAL A 25 -12.99 -13.58 2.68
C VAL A 25 -12.66 -12.77 3.93
N ASN A 26 -12.69 -13.41 5.10
CA ASN A 26 -12.41 -12.77 6.39
C ASN A 26 -10.97 -13.08 6.86
N ASN A 27 -10.19 -12.04 7.14
CA ASN A 27 -8.80 -12.08 7.61
C ASN A 27 -8.63 -11.73 9.10
N GLU A 28 -9.69 -11.75 9.91
CA GLU A 28 -9.64 -11.40 11.35
C GLU A 28 -8.71 -12.30 12.17
N ASP A 29 -8.52 -13.56 11.76
CA ASP A 29 -7.63 -14.52 12.42
C ASP A 29 -6.20 -14.53 11.85
N ALA A 30 -5.87 -13.61 10.93
CA ALA A 30 -4.53 -13.52 10.36
C ALA A 30 -3.49 -13.14 11.41
N ASN A 31 -2.24 -13.57 11.22
CA ASN A 31 -1.17 -13.14 12.13
C ASN A 31 -1.02 -11.61 12.01
N PRO A 32 -0.90 -10.88 13.13
CA PRO A 32 -0.78 -9.42 13.07
C PRO A 32 0.37 -8.93 12.21
N GLU A 33 1.47 -9.67 12.10
CA GLU A 33 2.62 -9.31 11.25
C GLU A 33 2.29 -9.35 9.75
N ASP A 34 1.34 -10.18 9.33
CA ASP A 34 0.92 -10.34 7.93
C ASP A 34 -0.01 -9.19 7.47
N LEU A 35 -0.57 -8.43 8.42
CA LEU A 35 -1.41 -7.24 8.17
C LEU A 35 -0.59 -5.97 7.83
N TYR A 36 0.73 -6.10 7.74
CA TYR A 36 1.65 -4.99 7.51
C TYR A 36 2.64 -5.34 6.39
N SER A 37 2.57 -4.60 5.28
CA SER A 37 3.52 -4.73 4.18
C SER A 37 4.92 -4.30 4.61
N LYS A 38 5.93 -5.01 4.10
CA LYS A 38 7.33 -4.70 4.34
C LYS A 38 7.88 -3.80 3.22
N PRO A 39 8.83 -2.88 3.51
CA PRO A 39 9.48 -2.05 2.48
C PRO A 39 10.04 -2.85 1.30
N GLU A 40 10.57 -4.05 1.56
CA GLU A 40 11.12 -4.96 0.56
C GLU A 40 10.05 -5.47 -0.41
N GLU A 41 8.85 -5.78 0.08
CA GLU A 41 7.72 -6.26 -0.74
C GLU A 41 7.20 -5.14 -1.64
N ILE A 42 7.06 -3.92 -1.08
CA ILE A 42 6.68 -2.72 -1.84
C ILE A 42 7.73 -2.42 -2.91
N TRP A 43 9.02 -2.55 -2.57
CA TRP A 43 10.11 -2.39 -3.53
C TRP A 43 10.04 -3.42 -4.66
N GLN A 44 9.77 -4.70 -4.37
CA GLN A 44 9.64 -5.72 -5.41
C GLN A 44 8.54 -5.38 -6.41
N ALA A 45 7.36 -4.98 -5.93
CA ALA A 45 6.26 -4.54 -6.79
C ALA A 45 6.64 -3.29 -7.59
N TYR A 46 7.17 -2.25 -6.93
CA TYR A 46 7.61 -1.03 -7.58
C TYR A 46 8.64 -1.32 -8.68
N GLN A 47 9.67 -2.12 -8.37
CA GLN A 47 10.74 -2.47 -9.30
C GLN A 47 10.20 -3.27 -10.50
N ALA A 48 9.25 -4.17 -10.29
CA ALA A 48 8.65 -4.95 -11.37
C ALA A 48 7.81 -4.07 -12.31
N LEU A 49 6.98 -3.20 -11.74
CA LEU A 49 6.01 -2.39 -12.49
C LEU A 49 6.67 -1.17 -13.17
N SER A 50 7.66 -0.55 -12.53
CA SER A 50 8.39 0.62 -13.05
C SER A 50 9.24 0.34 -14.29
N LYS A 51 9.55 -0.93 -14.59
CA LYS A 51 10.30 -1.32 -15.80
C LYS A 51 9.51 -1.07 -17.09
N VAL A 52 8.20 -0.94 -17.01
CA VAL A 52 7.34 -0.77 -18.18
C VAL A 52 7.26 0.72 -18.55
N PRO A 53 7.75 1.14 -19.73
CA PRO A 53 7.65 2.54 -20.17
C PRO A 53 6.18 2.98 -20.23
N ASN A 54 5.91 4.22 -19.79
CA ASN A 54 4.56 4.79 -19.67
C ASN A 54 3.59 4.00 -18.78
N GLY A 55 4.09 3.06 -17.97
CA GLY A 55 3.28 2.38 -16.98
C GLY A 55 2.86 3.35 -15.88
N ASN A 56 1.55 3.53 -15.71
CA ASN A 56 0.99 4.24 -14.55
C ASN A 56 0.46 3.22 -13.56
N PHE A 57 0.97 3.25 -12.33
CA PHE A 57 0.50 2.35 -11.28
C PHE A 57 0.48 3.02 -9.91
N THR A 58 -0.35 2.46 -9.04
CA THR A 58 -0.46 2.78 -7.62
C THR A 58 -0.25 1.51 -6.80
N ILE A 59 0.14 1.68 -5.54
CA ILE A 59 0.30 0.56 -4.60
C ILE A 59 -0.63 0.79 -3.41
N ALA A 60 -1.55 -0.12 -3.16
CA ALA A 60 -2.27 -0.22 -1.90
C ALA A 60 -1.45 -1.14 -0.99
N ALA A 61 -0.71 -0.57 -0.05
CA ALA A 61 0.07 -1.35 0.92
C ALA A 61 -0.76 -1.55 2.19
N ALA A 62 -0.66 -2.73 2.81
CA ALA A 62 -1.23 -2.96 4.11
C ALA A 62 -0.41 -2.24 5.19
N PHE A 63 -1.04 -1.36 5.97
CA PHE A 63 -0.41 -0.71 7.12
C PHE A 63 -1.33 -0.74 8.35
N GLY A 64 -2.04 -1.86 8.52
CA GLY A 64 -3.06 -2.04 9.57
C GLY A 64 -4.43 -1.48 9.19
N ASN A 65 -4.64 -1.18 7.90
CA ASN A 65 -5.92 -0.81 7.34
C ASN A 65 -6.82 -2.04 7.16
N VAL A 66 -8.12 -1.84 7.34
CA VAL A 66 -9.13 -2.90 7.45
C VAL A 66 -10.29 -2.55 6.54
N HIS A 67 -10.76 -3.50 5.74
CA HIS A 67 -11.94 -3.30 4.89
C HIS A 67 -13.21 -3.61 5.68
N GLY A 68 -14.19 -2.70 5.62
CA GLY A 68 -15.45 -2.81 6.36
C GLY A 68 -15.68 -1.66 7.35
N VAL A 69 -16.90 -1.56 7.88
CA VAL A 69 -17.26 -0.53 8.88
C VAL A 69 -17.01 -1.09 10.27
N TYR A 70 -15.81 -0.85 10.79
CA TYR A 70 -15.45 -1.24 12.16
C TYR A 70 -15.71 -0.11 13.15
N GLN A 71 -16.00 -0.49 14.40
CA GLN A 71 -16.05 0.46 15.50
C GLN A 71 -14.67 1.10 15.70
N ALA A 72 -14.67 2.40 16.03
CA ALA A 72 -13.46 3.14 16.35
C ALA A 72 -12.67 2.42 17.44
N GLY A 73 -11.37 2.18 17.20
CA GLY A 73 -10.47 1.50 18.13
C GLY A 73 -10.03 0.08 17.72
N ASN A 74 -10.69 -0.55 16.74
CA ASN A 74 -10.29 -1.86 16.22
C ASN A 74 -9.25 -1.79 15.08
N VAL A 75 -9.10 -0.61 14.46
CA VAL A 75 -8.10 -0.37 13.42
C VAL A 75 -6.80 0.12 14.05
N LYS A 76 -5.68 -0.56 13.77
CA LYS A 76 -4.35 -0.20 14.28
C LYS A 76 -3.44 0.21 13.13
N LEU A 77 -3.69 1.40 12.60
CA LEU A 77 -2.89 1.99 11.53
C LEU A 77 -1.46 2.27 12.00
N ASP A 78 -0.48 1.98 11.15
CA ASP A 78 0.89 2.48 11.28
C ASP A 78 1.35 3.18 9.98
N PRO A 79 0.98 4.45 9.77
CA PRO A 79 1.37 5.21 8.58
C PRO A 79 2.88 5.34 8.38
N LYS A 80 3.70 5.10 9.42
CA LYS A 80 5.16 5.16 9.32
C LYS A 80 5.70 4.09 8.39
N ILE A 81 4.98 2.99 8.15
CA ILE A 81 5.34 1.96 7.17
C ILE A 81 5.46 2.56 5.78
N LEU A 82 4.50 3.41 5.38
CA LEU A 82 4.54 4.09 4.08
C LEU A 82 5.76 5.01 3.98
N GLY A 83 6.09 5.72 5.06
CA GLY A 83 7.29 6.57 5.14
C GLY A 83 8.58 5.76 4.99
N LYS A 84 8.72 4.66 5.73
CA LYS A 84 9.87 3.75 5.64
C LYS A 84 10.03 3.19 4.22
N ALA A 85 8.93 2.83 3.57
CA ALA A 85 8.94 2.35 2.19
C ALA A 85 9.42 3.42 1.20
N GLN A 86 8.97 4.67 1.34
CA GLN A 86 9.49 5.77 0.50
C GLN A 86 11.00 5.95 0.70
N THR A 87 11.47 6.02 1.95
CA THR A 87 12.90 6.16 2.25
C THR A 87 13.70 5.02 1.64
N TYR A 88 13.28 3.77 1.86
CA TYR A 88 13.94 2.59 1.32
C TYR A 88 14.04 2.63 -0.22
N ILE A 89 12.96 3.00 -0.89
CA ILE A 89 12.91 3.03 -2.35
C ILE A 89 13.72 4.21 -2.90
N CYS A 90 13.70 5.37 -2.23
CA CYS A 90 14.58 6.49 -2.57
C CYS A 90 16.06 6.10 -2.52
N GLU A 91 16.47 5.38 -1.47
CA GLU A 91 17.84 4.86 -1.35
C GLU A 91 18.18 3.89 -2.49
N LYS A 92 17.28 2.95 -2.82
CA LYS A 92 17.47 2.00 -3.94
C LYS A 92 17.59 2.69 -5.30
N LEU A 93 16.92 3.82 -5.48
CA LEU A 93 16.90 4.59 -6.73
C LEU A 93 17.95 5.71 -6.77
N GLY A 94 18.64 5.99 -5.66
CA GLY A 94 19.56 7.13 -5.55
C GLY A 94 18.86 8.48 -5.65
N LEU A 95 17.61 8.58 -5.19
CA LEU A 95 16.83 9.83 -5.21
C LEU A 95 17.13 10.69 -3.97
N PRO A 96 16.95 12.02 -4.04
CA PRO A 96 17.07 12.91 -2.89
C PRO A 96 16.14 12.48 -1.74
N GLU A 97 16.60 12.66 -0.51
CA GLU A 97 15.79 12.44 0.69
C GLU A 97 14.50 13.28 0.62
N GLY A 98 13.39 12.69 1.06
CA GLY A 98 12.06 13.32 0.97
C GLY A 98 11.38 13.17 -0.39
N SER A 99 12.03 12.57 -1.39
CA SER A 99 11.36 12.12 -2.61
C SER A 99 10.24 11.12 -2.29
N LYS A 100 9.18 11.13 -3.08
CA LYS A 100 8.01 10.24 -2.92
C LYS A 100 7.75 9.43 -4.21
N PRO A 101 8.63 8.48 -4.57
CA PRO A 101 8.52 7.72 -5.81
C PRO A 101 7.26 6.84 -5.88
N VAL A 102 6.77 6.34 -4.74
CA VAL A 102 5.57 5.48 -4.71
C VAL A 102 4.31 6.31 -4.56
N LYS A 103 3.30 6.04 -5.39
CA LYS A 103 1.93 6.56 -5.23
C LYS A 103 1.11 5.55 -4.43
N PHE A 104 0.94 5.80 -3.14
CA PHE A 104 0.16 4.94 -2.27
C PHE A 104 -1.34 5.21 -2.38
N VAL A 105 -2.13 4.17 -2.14
CA VAL A 105 -3.58 4.23 -1.98
C VAL A 105 -3.93 3.68 -0.61
N PHE A 106 -4.84 4.36 0.08
CA PHE A 106 -5.31 3.98 1.41
C PHE A 106 -6.72 3.40 1.30
N HIS A 107 -6.82 2.07 1.39
CA HIS A 107 -8.10 1.37 1.48
C HIS A 107 -8.63 1.36 2.92
N GLY A 108 -9.93 1.14 3.11
CA GLY A 108 -10.48 0.97 4.47
C GLY A 108 -10.43 2.22 5.35
N GLY A 109 -10.47 3.42 4.75
CA GLY A 109 -10.35 4.69 5.49
C GLY A 109 -11.53 5.00 6.43
N SER A 110 -12.65 4.29 6.32
CA SER A 110 -13.82 4.48 7.18
C SER A 110 -13.48 4.21 8.64
N GLY A 111 -13.81 5.16 9.53
CA GLY A 111 -13.57 5.04 10.97
C GLY A 111 -12.13 5.33 11.42
N SER A 112 -11.23 5.69 10.49
CA SER A 112 -9.86 6.10 10.82
C SER A 112 -9.83 7.48 11.48
N ASP A 113 -8.91 7.69 12.43
CA ASP A 113 -8.71 9.00 13.04
C ASP A 113 -8.15 9.99 12.01
N LEU A 114 -8.61 11.23 12.04
CA LEU A 114 -8.12 12.30 11.15
C LEU A 114 -6.60 12.53 11.25
N LYS A 115 -6.00 12.21 12.40
CA LYS A 115 -4.55 12.33 12.63
C LYS A 115 -3.75 11.31 11.81
N ASP A 116 -4.34 10.18 11.47
CA ASP A 116 -3.69 9.09 10.72
C ASP A 116 -3.89 9.26 9.20
N ILE A 117 -4.82 10.14 8.80
CA ILE A 117 -5.07 10.55 7.40
C ILE A 117 -4.18 11.73 6.97
N ARG A 118 -3.77 12.59 7.92
CA ARG A 118 -3.02 13.84 7.65
C ARG A 118 -1.52 13.66 7.80
#